data_AF-A0A380BDS8-F1
#
_entry.id   AF-A0A380BDS8-F1
#
_cell.length_a   1.000
_cell.length_b   1.000
_cell.length_c   1.000
_cell.angle_alpha   90.00
_cell.angle_beta   90.00
_cell.angle_gamma   90.00
#
_symmetry.space_group_name_H-M   'P 1'
#
loop_
_entity.id
_entity.type
_entity.pdbx_description
1 polymer ?
#
loop_
_entity_poly.entity_id
_entity_poly.type
_entity_poly.pdbx_seq_one_letter_code
_entity_poly.pdbx_strand_id
1 'polypeptide(L)' 'MKEFKVTYFFDEEHYIRRFIHMESQEKAEGLIQSERDRYISFTDSRGIYHELNTRNVRVVQVSEYFREPR' A
#
# COMPACT_ATOMS: atom_id res chain seq x y z
N MET A 1 14.85 -5.61 7.27
CA MET A 1 13.48 -5.08 7.06
C MET A 1 12.92 -5.74 5.82
N LYS A 2 11.63 -6.08 5.83
CA LYS A 2 10.92 -6.69 4.70
C LYS A 2 10.19 -5.61 3.91
N GLU A 3 10.08 -5.80 2.61
CA GLU A 3 9.27 -4.94 1.75
C GLU A 3 7.89 -5.57 1.55
N PHE A 4 6.84 -4.76 1.65
CA PHE A 4 5.47 -5.19 1.42
C PHE A 4 4.85 -4.35 0.31
N LYS A 5 4.20 -5.03 -0.64
CA LYS A 5 3.38 -4.42 -1.67
C LYS A 5 1.96 -4.30 -1.15
N VAL A 6 1.46 -3.07 -1.10
CA VAL A 6 0.08 -2.73 -0.75
C VAL A 6 -0.65 -2.30 -2.01
N THR A 7 -1.77 -2.93 -2.31
CA THR A 7 -2.64 -2.54 -3.44
C THR A 7 -3.98 -2.07 -2.92
N TYR A 8 -4.34 -0.83 -3.22
CA TYR A 8 -5.63 -0.22 -2.90
C TYR A 8 -6.52 -0.29 -4.14
N PHE A 9 -7.62 -1.04 -4.06
CA PHE A 9 -8.59 -1.18 -5.16
C PHE A 9 -9.80 -0.27 -4.93
N PHE A 10 -10.07 0.63 -5.86
CA PHE A 10 -11.28 1.47 -5.87
C PHE A 10 -12.41 0.80 -6.66
N ASP A 11 -12.05 0.10 -7.73
CA ASP A 11 -12.90 -0.78 -8.54
C ASP A 11 -12.01 -1.80 -9.29
N GLU A 12 -12.55 -2.45 -10.33
CA GLU A 12 -11.86 -3.49 -11.10
C GLU A 12 -10.70 -2.94 -11.96
N GLU A 13 -10.78 -1.68 -12.41
CA GLU A 13 -9.81 -1.06 -13.31
C GLU A 13 -8.89 -0.07 -12.58
N HIS A 14 -9.35 0.50 -11.47
CA HIS A 14 -8.64 1.54 -10.73
C HIS A 14 -8.03 0.99 -9.44
N TYR A 15 -6.70 0.89 -9.45
CA TYR A 15 -5.93 0.56 -8.26
C TYR A 15 -4.64 1.38 -8.18
N ILE A 16 -4.17 1.56 -6.94
CA ILE A 16 -2.91 2.22 -6.63
C ILE A 16 -2.03 1.27 -5.82
N ARG A 17 -0.72 1.28 -6.09
CA ARG A 17 0.26 0.46 -5.37
C ARG A 17 1.18 1.33 -4.53
N ARG A 18 1.39 0.92 -3.28
CA ARG A 18 2.38 1.48 -2.35
C ARG A 18 3.33 0.38 -1.90
N PHE A 19 4.62 0.70 -1.80
CA PHE A 19 5.60 -0.19 -1.20
C PHE A 19 5.97 0.36 0.18
N ILE A 20 5.90 -0.48 1.22
CA ILE A 20 6.23 -0.12 2.60
C ILE A 20 7.28 -1.08 3.15
N HIS A 21 8.13 -0.58 4.05
CA HIS A 21 9.17 -1.37 4.69
C HIS A 21 8.79 -1.61 6.15
N MET A 22 8.57 -2.87 6.53
CA MET A 22 8.11 -3.25 7.87
C MET A 22 8.85 -4.49 8.37
N GLU A 23 8.75 -4.77 9.67
CA GLU A 23 9.40 -5.93 10.30
C GLU A 23 8.60 -7.22 10.10
N SER A 24 7.27 -7.14 10.04
CA SER A 24 6.38 -8.29 9.86
C SER A 24 5.10 -7.92 9.10
N GLN A 25 4.37 -8.94 8.65
CA GLN A 25 3.05 -8.78 8.03
C GLN A 25 2.07 -8.13 9.00
N GLU A 26 2.05 -8.49 10.30
CA GLU A 26 1.11 -7.88 11.25
C GLU A 26 1.39 -6.38 11.45
N LYS A 27 2.66 -5.97 11.45
CA LYS A 27 3.00 -4.53 11.51
C LYS A 27 2.58 -3.79 10.25
N ALA A 28 2.73 -4.41 9.08
CA ALA A 28 2.25 -3.84 7.82
C ALA A 28 0.72 -3.67 7.82
N GLU A 29 -0.02 -4.70 8.25
CA GLU A 29 -1.48 -4.62 8.40
C GLU A 29 -1.90 -3.58 9.44
N GLY A 30 -1.20 -3.51 10.58
CA GLY A 30 -1.45 -2.51 11.62
C GLY A 30 -1.29 -1.08 11.12
N LEU A 31 -0.27 -0.81 10.29
CA LEU A 31 -0.13 0.49 9.63
C LEU A 31 -1.35 0.80 8.75
N ILE A 32 -1.72 -0.13 7.86
CA ILE A 32 -2.86 0.06 6.94
C ILE A 32 -4.17 0.27 7.70
N GLN A 33 -4.38 -0.44 8.81
CA GLN A 33 -5.55 -0.24 9.66
C GLN A 33 -5.54 1.14 10.34
N SER A 34 -4.38 1.60 10.81
CA SER A 34 -4.24 2.92 11.41
C SER A 34 -4.51 4.07 10.43
N GLU A 35 -4.31 3.81 9.13
CA GLU A 35 -4.54 4.73 8.03
C GLU A 35 -5.97 4.68 7.49
N ARG A 36 -6.89 3.91 8.07
CA ARG A 36 -8.29 3.86 7.62
C ARG A 36 -9.01 5.21 7.81
N ASP A 37 -9.98 5.42 6.92
CA ASP A 37 -10.86 6.60 6.85
C ASP A 37 -10.16 7.97 6.88
N ARG A 38 -8.97 8.10 6.30
CA ARG A 38 -8.23 9.37 6.20
C ARG A 38 -7.53 9.51 4.85
N TYR A 39 -6.99 10.70 4.60
CA TYR A 39 -6.07 10.90 3.49
C TYR A 39 -4.70 10.33 3.82
N ILE A 40 -4.12 9.62 2.85
CA ILE A 40 -2.71 9.24 2.85
C ILE A 40 -2.05 9.75 1.58
N SER A 41 -0.76 10.05 1.70
CA SER A 41 0.08 10.49 0.60
C SER A 41 1.40 9.73 0.60
N PHE A 42 1.91 9.38 -0.58
CA PHE A 42 3.22 8.77 -0.73
C PHE A 42 3.77 8.98 -2.14
N THR A 43 5.08 8.85 -2.29
CA THR A 43 5.76 8.91 -3.59
C THR A 43 6.21 7.50 -3.99
N ASP A 44 5.89 7.08 -5.20
CA ASP A 44 6.33 5.77 -5.71
C ASP A 44 7.80 5.77 -6.18
N SER A 45 8.31 4.61 -6.55
CA SER A 45 9.69 4.46 -7.04
C SER A 45 9.98 5.17 -8.36
N ARG A 46 8.95 5.64 -9.07
CA ARG A 46 9.07 6.45 -10.29
C ARG A 46 9.02 7.95 -10.00
N GLY A 47 8.92 8.35 -8.72
CA GLY A 47 8.82 9.74 -8.31
C GLY A 47 7.41 10.33 -8.44
N ILE A 48 6.38 9.50 -8.65
CA ILE A 48 5.00 9.97 -8.79
C ILE A 48 4.39 10.14 -7.41
N TYR A 49 3.86 11.34 -7.14
CA TYR A 49 3.08 11.62 -5.93
C TYR A 49 1.67 11.02 -6.05
N HIS A 50 1.30 10.22 -5.06
CA HIS A 50 -0.05 9.66 -4.91
C HIS A 50 -0.66 10.24 -3.65
N GLU A 51 -1.92 10.67 -3.75
CA GLU A 51 -2.75 11.04 -2.62
C GLU A 51 -4.13 10.43 -2.80
N LEU A 52 -4.65 9.79 -1.75
CA LEU A 52 -5.96 9.17 -1.77
C LEU A 52 -6.63 9.20 -0.40
N ASN A 53 -7.96 9.26 -0.41
CA ASN A 53 -8.76 9.02 0.78
C ASN A 53 -9.06 7.52 0.90
N THR A 54 -8.56 6.88 1.96
CA THR A 54 -8.70 5.44 2.17
C THR A 54 -10.15 5.00 2.39
N ARG A 55 -11.05 5.93 2.75
CA ARG A 55 -12.49 5.65 2.88
C ARG A 55 -13.13 5.17 1.56
N ASN A 56 -12.58 5.58 0.42
CA ASN A 56 -13.09 5.21 -0.90
C ASN A 56 -12.51 3.89 -1.43
N VAL A 57 -11.55 3.30 -0.71
CA VAL A 57 -10.92 2.04 -1.09
C VAL A 57 -11.84 0.88 -0.70
N ARG A 58 -12.18 0.02 -1.66
CA ARG A 58 -13.05 -1.14 -1.45
C ARG A 58 -12.29 -2.34 -0.89
N VAL A 59 -11.11 -2.60 -1.42
CA VAL A 59 -10.26 -3.72 -1.02
C VAL A 59 -8.82 -3.26 -0.87
N VAL A 60 -8.16 -3.71 0.20
CA VAL A 60 -6.72 -3.54 0.37
C VAL A 60 -6.07 -4.91 0.41
N GLN A 61 -5.09 -5.13 -0.45
CA GLN A 61 -4.26 -6.32 -0.44
C GLN A 61 -2.86 -5.97 0.06
N VAL A 62 -2.35 -6.72 1.04
CA VAL A 62 -0.99 -6.59 1.58
C VAL A 62 -0.27 -7.91 1.40
N SER A 63 0.88 -7.89 0.75
CA SER A 63 1.71 -9.09 0.53
C SER A 63 3.19 -8.75 0.66
N GLU A 64 3.98 -9.61 1.30
CA GLU A 64 5.44 -9.52 1.27
C GLU A 64 5.91 -9.53 -0.19
N TYR A 65 6.77 -8.57 -0.54
CA TYR A 65 7.29 -8.40 -1.89
C TYR A 65 8.71 -8.93 -1.96
N PHE A 66 8.87 -10.01 -2.70
CA PHE A 66 10.18 -10.55 -3.05
C PHE A 66 10.56 -9.95 -4.39
N ARG A 67 11.56 -9.07 -4.39
CA ARG A 67 12.14 -8.59 -5.64
C ARG A 67 12.86 -9.78 -6.28
N GLU A 68 12.35 -10.28 -7.40
CA GLU A 68 13.10 -11.28 -8.17
C GLU A 68 14.47 -10.68 -8.54
N PRO A 69 15.58 -11.39 -8.25
CA PRO A 69 16.87 -10.96 -8.76
C PRO A 69 16.82 -11.00 -10.29
N ARG A 70 17.00 -9.83 -10.90
CA ARG A 70 17.24 -9.72 -12.35
C ARG A 70 18.61 -10.27 -12.70
#